data_AF-A0A7S2WQ72-F1
#
_entry.id   AF-A0A7S2WQ72-F1
#
_cell.length_a   1.000
_cell.length_b   1.000
_cell.length_c   1.000
_cell.angle_alpha   90.00
_cell.angle_beta   90.00
_cell.angle_gamma   90.00
#
_symmetry.space_group_name_H-M   'P 1'
#
loop_
_entity.id
_entity.type
_entity.pdbx_description
1 polymer ?
#
loop_
_entity_poly.entity_id
_entity_poly.type
_entity_poly.pdbx_seq_one_letter_code
_entity_poly.pdbx_strand_id
1 'polypeptide(L)'
;KVLSHHGGGSGGHASASASVGQWVPTVMARLMPGLGGVSLKSGSPGMLGALLSGVPEAHVLSLAVLVSFLCAVAAYGLCYARLLFAKRFGRRHRLCGLSYLSWMSLGCGDQVVSFLSSSSANPTWTCCFDVVLGLLGTALSATAALDFSAHKHARNNGSGTLEAKATVTYSEMVEHTFYQALNLVQVLFLHALPYAQSLAQRLVLLVLVTLPWVVRSSFPVNSFSDNYRAEKAGAKVDDSRARTFIGMIYRIKKYQYIFYKHFLLHGLNISLAIRGDAGGEMPLVLSPGFRLYWLSLNTAYVMEFFLQTLVKRHFMSQRAMLWLNSLLMLGSSAAAAKVLWCVQPVIAVTSVVLNFLHRHHEVKNTLGIAGGYCLVLWLVSKRPG
;
A
#
# COMPACT_ATOMS: atom_id res chain seq x y z
N LYS A 1 32.32 -31.02 -32.95
CA LYS A 1 32.35 -30.88 -34.43
C LYS A 1 32.59 -32.28 -34.98
N VAL A 2 31.82 -32.72 -36.00
CA VAL A 2 31.80 -34.06 -36.65
C VAL A 2 30.92 -35.09 -35.89
N LEU A 3 29.61 -35.24 -36.24
CA LEU A 3 28.98 -36.09 -37.30
C LEU A 3 29.06 -37.60 -36.96
N SER A 4 28.08 -38.51 -37.15
CA SER A 4 26.69 -38.50 -37.64
C SER A 4 26.17 -39.97 -37.73
N HIS A 5 24.84 -40.17 -37.83
CA HIS A 5 24.06 -41.33 -38.35
C HIS A 5 24.01 -42.64 -37.49
N HIS A 6 22.94 -43.46 -37.43
CA HIS A 6 21.65 -43.57 -38.15
C HIS A 6 20.65 -44.50 -37.39
N GLY A 7 19.36 -44.45 -37.79
CA GLY A 7 18.32 -45.49 -37.60
C GLY A 7 17.37 -45.24 -36.40
N GLY A 8 16.05 -45.09 -36.51
CA GLY A 8 15.08 -45.56 -37.51
C GLY A 8 14.12 -46.53 -36.82
N GLY A 9 12.86 -46.14 -36.58
CA GLY A 9 11.85 -47.02 -35.96
C GLY A 9 10.53 -46.32 -35.67
N SER A 10 9.52 -46.66 -36.47
CA SER A 10 8.18 -46.11 -36.56
C SER A 10 7.18 -46.63 -35.52
N GLY A 11 6.13 -45.83 -35.26
CA GLY A 11 4.77 -46.35 -35.06
C GLY A 11 4.04 -45.91 -33.79
N GLY A 12 2.87 -45.28 -33.95
CA GLY A 12 1.87 -45.18 -32.89
C GLY A 12 1.13 -43.84 -32.79
N HIS A 13 0.24 -43.56 -33.74
CA HIS A 13 -0.81 -42.55 -33.56
C HIS A 13 -1.76 -42.97 -32.43
N ALA A 14 -1.89 -42.14 -31.40
CA ALA A 14 -3.05 -42.13 -30.51
C ALA A 14 -3.45 -40.67 -30.24
N SER A 15 -4.48 -40.24 -30.96
CA SER A 15 -5.20 -38.99 -30.77
C SER A 15 -6.01 -39.06 -29.46
N ALA A 16 -5.66 -38.23 -28.48
CA ALA A 16 -6.50 -37.96 -27.31
C ALA A 16 -6.74 -36.45 -27.21
N SER A 17 -7.81 -36.00 -27.87
CA SER A 17 -8.41 -34.68 -27.62
C SER A 17 -9.09 -34.70 -26.25
N ALA A 18 -8.36 -34.33 -25.20
CA ALA A 18 -8.95 -34.04 -23.90
C ALA A 18 -9.22 -32.54 -23.80
N SER A 19 -10.50 -32.18 -23.77
CA SER A 19 -10.99 -30.81 -23.65
C SER A 19 -10.45 -30.10 -22.40
N VAL A 20 -9.83 -28.93 -22.60
CA VAL A 20 -9.32 -28.01 -21.57
C VAL A 20 -10.42 -27.44 -20.65
N GLY A 21 -11.69 -27.75 -20.90
CA GLY A 21 -12.86 -27.24 -20.17
C GLY A 21 -13.26 -27.95 -18.88
N GLN A 22 -12.66 -29.09 -18.51
CA GLN A 22 -13.12 -29.89 -17.35
C GLN A 22 -12.21 -29.85 -16.12
N TRP A 23 -11.03 -29.22 -16.19
CA TRP A 23 -10.07 -29.20 -15.07
C TRP A 23 -10.28 -28.05 -14.07
N VAL A 24 -10.92 -26.96 -14.49
CA VAL A 24 -11.12 -25.78 -13.61
C VAL A 24 -12.18 -26.01 -12.52
N PRO A 25 -13.34 -26.65 -12.79
CA PRO A 25 -14.34 -26.88 -11.74
C PRO A 25 -13.88 -27.90 -10.68
N THR A 26 -13.14 -28.94 -11.10
CA THR A 26 -12.77 -30.07 -10.25
C THR A 26 -11.60 -29.75 -9.30
N VAL A 27 -10.68 -28.88 -9.71
CA VAL A 27 -9.58 -28.38 -8.86
C VAL A 27 -10.10 -27.36 -7.83
N MET A 28 -11.06 -26.51 -8.21
CA MET A 28 -11.73 -25.59 -7.26
C MET A 28 -12.59 -26.33 -6.23
N ALA A 29 -13.28 -27.41 -6.62
CA ALA A 29 -14.07 -28.22 -5.71
C ALA A 29 -13.21 -29.04 -4.70
N ARG A 30 -11.99 -29.43 -5.08
CA ARG A 30 -11.08 -30.19 -4.19
C ARG A 30 -10.23 -29.33 -3.27
N LEU A 31 -9.99 -28.06 -3.60
CA LEU A 31 -9.23 -27.13 -2.75
C LEU A 31 -10.08 -26.43 -1.67
N MET A 32 -11.42 -26.50 -1.76
CA MET A 32 -12.32 -25.89 -0.78
C MET A 32 -13.56 -26.78 -0.48
N PRO A 33 -13.41 -27.86 0.31
CA PRO A 33 -14.55 -28.65 0.76
C PRO A 33 -15.28 -27.87 1.86
N GLY A 34 -16.19 -26.96 1.46
CA GLY A 34 -16.98 -26.16 2.42
C GLY A 34 -17.81 -25.02 1.84
N LEU A 35 -17.71 -24.70 0.54
CA LEU A 35 -18.50 -23.62 -0.07
C LEU A 35 -19.87 -24.05 -0.63
N GLY A 36 -20.20 -25.34 -0.56
CA GLY A 36 -21.54 -25.84 -0.90
C GLY A 36 -22.51 -25.66 0.27
N GLY A 37 -23.07 -24.46 0.42
CA GLY A 37 -24.17 -24.25 1.37
C GLY A 37 -24.12 -22.98 2.23
N VAL A 38 -23.29 -21.99 1.91
CA VAL A 38 -23.36 -20.69 2.60
C VAL A 38 -24.56 -19.90 2.07
N SER A 39 -25.71 -20.11 2.72
CA SER A 39 -26.84 -19.19 2.66
C SER A 39 -26.34 -17.79 3.04
N LEU A 40 -26.48 -16.84 2.11
CA LEU A 40 -26.22 -15.40 2.31
C LEU A 40 -27.29 -14.80 3.24
N LYS A 41 -27.43 -15.34 4.46
CA LYS A 41 -28.06 -14.62 5.56
C LYS A 41 -26.95 -13.98 6.38
N SER A 42 -27.01 -12.66 6.42
CA SER A 42 -26.20 -11.78 7.27
C SER A 42 -26.09 -12.30 8.69
N GLY A 43 -24.87 -12.26 9.26
CA GLY A 43 -24.73 -12.10 10.71
C GLY A 43 -24.11 -13.24 11.51
N SER A 44 -23.05 -13.89 11.04
CA SER A 44 -22.15 -14.57 11.99
C SER A 44 -20.68 -14.26 11.67
N PRO A 45 -19.94 -13.59 12.57
CA PRO A 45 -18.52 -13.34 12.39
C PRO A 45 -17.80 -14.68 12.46
N GLY A 46 -17.19 -15.12 11.34
CA GLY A 46 -16.35 -16.31 11.32
C GLY A 46 -15.17 -16.20 12.29
N MET A 47 -14.37 -17.25 12.42
CA MET A 47 -13.19 -17.33 13.32
C MET A 47 -12.24 -16.11 13.21
N LEU A 48 -12.16 -15.48 12.02
CA LEU A 48 -11.44 -14.23 11.80
C LEU A 48 -12.10 -13.03 12.53
N GLY A 49 -13.43 -12.98 12.56
CA GLY A 49 -14.21 -11.96 13.26
C GLY A 49 -14.15 -12.07 14.79
N ALA A 50 -13.93 -13.26 15.35
CA ALA A 50 -13.64 -13.45 16.78
C ALA A 50 -12.20 -13.04 17.15
N LEU A 51 -11.24 -13.21 16.25
CA LEU A 51 -9.87 -12.68 16.39
C LEU A 51 -9.81 -11.15 16.23
N LEU A 52 -10.80 -10.56 15.56
CA LEU A 52 -10.89 -9.14 15.24
C LEU A 52 -12.01 -8.41 16.02
N SER A 53 -12.64 -9.04 17.02
CA SER A 53 -13.57 -8.37 17.94
C SER A 53 -12.86 -7.60 19.06
N GLY A 54 -11.56 -7.83 19.28
CA GLY A 54 -10.69 -7.00 20.13
C GLY A 54 -10.28 -5.66 19.51
N VAL A 55 -10.88 -5.25 18.39
CA VAL A 55 -10.43 -4.10 17.60
C VAL A 55 -10.63 -2.70 18.22
N PRO A 56 -11.44 -2.45 19.27
CA PRO A 56 -11.33 -1.18 20.00
C PRO A 56 -9.89 -0.90 20.46
N GLU A 57 -9.15 -1.94 20.86
CA GLU A 57 -7.76 -1.84 21.30
C GLU A 57 -6.80 -1.52 20.15
N ALA A 58 -7.05 -2.05 18.95
CA ALA A 58 -6.18 -1.82 17.80
C ALA A 58 -6.19 -0.37 17.32
N HIS A 59 -7.33 0.33 17.42
CA HIS A 59 -7.40 1.77 17.11
C HIS A 59 -6.63 2.61 18.11
N VAL A 60 -6.80 2.33 19.39
CA VAL A 60 -6.10 3.03 20.48
C VAL A 60 -4.60 2.80 20.37
N LEU A 61 -4.18 1.57 20.13
CA LEU A 61 -2.78 1.23 19.90
C LEU A 61 -2.21 1.96 18.69
N SER A 62 -2.92 1.96 17.56
CA SER A 62 -2.47 2.63 16.34
C SER A 62 -2.31 4.14 16.54
N LEU A 63 -3.29 4.78 17.21
CA LEU A 63 -3.24 6.20 17.54
C LEU A 63 -2.10 6.51 18.52
N ALA A 64 -1.94 5.72 19.58
CA ALA A 64 -0.86 5.89 20.55
C ALA A 64 0.52 5.75 19.90
N VAL A 65 0.70 4.77 19.02
CA VAL A 65 1.94 4.55 18.25
C VAL A 65 2.20 5.72 17.30
N LEU A 66 1.18 6.18 16.57
CA LEU A 66 1.32 7.31 15.65
C LEU A 66 1.67 8.61 16.39
N VAL A 67 0.97 8.92 17.49
CA VAL A 67 1.26 10.10 18.32
C VAL A 67 2.67 10.01 18.91
N SER A 68 3.06 8.86 19.46
CA SER A 68 4.42 8.65 20.00
C SER A 68 5.49 8.85 18.93
N PHE A 69 5.24 8.33 17.72
CA PHE A 69 6.13 8.52 16.57
C PHE A 69 6.25 10.01 16.19
N LEU A 70 5.13 10.73 16.08
CA LEU A 70 5.12 12.15 15.73
C LEU A 70 5.78 13.01 16.81
N CYS A 71 5.56 12.72 18.08
CA CYS A 71 6.23 13.38 19.21
C CYS A 71 7.75 13.18 19.14
N ALA A 72 8.22 11.96 18.85
CA ALA A 72 9.65 11.70 18.68
C ALA A 72 10.22 12.48 17.50
N VAL A 73 9.55 12.46 16.35
CA VAL A 73 9.96 13.22 15.14
C VAL A 73 9.98 14.72 15.42
N ALA A 74 8.96 15.25 16.10
CA ALA A 74 8.88 16.66 16.48
C ALA A 74 10.01 17.04 17.45
N ALA A 75 10.33 16.19 18.43
CA ALA A 75 11.45 16.42 19.34
C ALA A 75 12.78 16.53 18.58
N TYR A 76 13.07 15.61 17.65
CA TYR A 76 14.25 15.73 16.78
C TYR A 76 14.20 16.99 15.91
N GLY A 77 13.04 17.32 15.35
CA GLY A 77 12.83 18.52 14.54
C GLY A 77 13.10 19.82 15.31
N LEU A 78 12.66 19.89 16.56
CA LEU A 78 12.82 21.05 17.45
C LEU A 78 14.26 21.17 17.97
N CYS A 79 14.85 20.07 18.47
CA CYS A 79 16.23 20.05 18.94
C CYS A 79 17.22 20.54 17.87
N TYR A 80 16.95 20.23 16.60
CA TYR A 80 17.82 20.59 15.48
C TYR A 80 17.20 21.65 14.55
N ALA A 81 16.21 22.43 15.03
CA ALA A 81 15.42 23.31 14.18
C ALA A 81 16.27 24.31 13.38
N ARG A 82 17.27 24.93 14.02
CA ARG A 82 18.19 25.86 13.33
C ARG A 82 18.96 25.16 12.20
N LEU A 83 19.46 23.95 12.42
CA LEU A 83 20.25 23.22 11.44
C LEU A 83 19.40 22.64 10.30
N LEU A 84 18.16 22.23 10.62
CA LEU A 84 17.22 21.65 9.66
C LEU A 84 16.51 22.72 8.82
N PHE A 85 16.12 23.85 9.41
CA PHE A 85 15.24 24.82 8.74
C PHE A 85 15.92 26.13 8.32
N ALA A 86 17.05 26.53 8.89
CA ALA A 86 17.64 27.85 8.60
C ALA A 86 18.47 27.93 7.29
N LYS A 87 18.99 26.80 6.77
CA LYS A 87 19.81 26.85 5.53
C LYS A 87 18.94 27.12 4.30
N ARG A 88 19.44 27.94 3.36
CA ARG A 88 18.76 28.32 2.10
C ARG A 88 18.53 27.16 1.11
N PHE A 89 19.47 26.22 1.02
CA PHE A 89 19.35 25.07 0.13
C PHE A 89 18.24 24.11 0.58
N GLY A 90 17.33 23.72 -0.32
CA GLY A 90 16.18 22.88 0.00
C GLY A 90 15.09 23.57 0.81
N ARG A 91 15.00 24.91 0.76
CA ARG A 91 14.02 25.69 1.53
C ARG A 91 12.58 25.32 1.17
N ARG A 92 12.28 25.08 -0.11
CA ARG A 92 10.93 24.72 -0.57
C ARG A 92 10.50 23.38 0.03
N HIS A 93 11.34 22.36 -0.10
CA HIS A 93 11.11 21.05 0.50
C HIS A 93 10.88 21.13 2.02
N ARG A 94 11.69 21.93 2.74
CA ARG A 94 11.53 22.10 4.19
C ARG A 94 10.25 22.80 4.59
N LEU A 95 9.82 23.82 3.84
CA LEU A 95 8.55 24.50 4.08
C LEU A 95 7.38 23.54 3.84
N CYS A 96 7.40 22.77 2.75
CA CYS A 96 6.43 21.70 2.52
C CYS A 96 6.43 20.69 3.66
N GLY A 97 7.60 20.32 4.18
CA GLY A 97 7.75 19.37 5.29
C GLY A 97 7.15 19.90 6.58
N LEU A 98 7.36 21.18 6.89
CA LEU A 98 6.77 21.83 8.04
C LEU A 98 5.24 21.91 7.90
N SER A 99 4.73 22.36 6.75
CA SER A 99 3.29 22.41 6.47
C SER A 99 2.64 21.03 6.60
N TYR A 100 3.29 20.00 6.06
CA TYR A 100 2.84 18.61 6.16
C TYR A 100 2.79 18.13 7.61
N LEU A 101 3.86 18.35 8.39
CA LEU A 101 3.91 17.99 9.80
C LEU A 101 2.83 18.72 10.63
N SER A 102 2.64 20.01 10.39
CA SER A 102 1.57 20.78 11.06
C SER A 102 0.19 20.22 10.72
N TRP A 103 -0.07 19.92 9.46
CA TRP A 103 -1.35 19.33 9.03
C TRP A 103 -1.58 17.93 9.61
N MET A 104 -0.53 17.10 9.65
CA MET A 104 -0.58 15.77 10.27
C MET A 104 -0.88 15.85 11.77
N SER A 105 -0.24 16.79 12.49
CA SER A 105 -0.49 17.02 13.91
C SER A 105 -1.94 17.47 14.17
N LEU A 106 -2.50 18.32 13.32
CA LEU A 106 -3.92 18.70 13.40
C LEU A 106 -4.84 17.48 13.23
N GLY A 107 -4.57 16.62 12.24
CA GLY A 107 -5.33 15.39 12.03
C GLY A 107 -5.26 14.41 13.20
N CYS A 108 -4.08 14.24 13.80
CA CYS A 108 -3.91 13.41 14.98
C CYS A 108 -4.64 14.00 16.20
N GLY A 109 -4.56 15.31 16.40
CA GLY A 109 -5.32 16.01 17.44
C GLY A 109 -6.83 15.83 17.26
N ASP A 110 -7.33 15.97 16.03
CA ASP A 110 -8.74 15.73 15.69
C ASP A 110 -9.17 14.28 15.97
N GLN A 111 -8.31 13.28 15.71
CA GLN A 111 -8.58 11.88 16.09
C GLN A 111 -8.63 11.68 17.60
N VAL A 112 -7.73 12.31 18.35
CA VAL A 112 -7.73 12.25 19.83
C VAL A 112 -9.01 12.88 20.38
N VAL A 113 -9.40 14.06 19.89
CA VAL A 113 -10.63 14.74 20.31
C VAL A 113 -11.85 13.91 19.94
N SER A 114 -11.92 13.39 18.71
CA SER A 114 -13.04 12.53 18.28
C SER A 114 -13.16 11.27 19.16
N PHE A 115 -12.04 10.68 19.55
CA PHE A 115 -12.00 9.53 20.46
C PHE A 115 -12.49 9.89 21.86
N LEU A 116 -12.04 11.00 22.43
CA LEU A 116 -12.41 11.43 23.78
C LEU A 116 -13.86 11.93 23.87
N SER A 117 -14.33 12.64 22.85
CA SER A 117 -15.66 13.26 22.84
C SER A 117 -16.74 12.38 22.20
N SER A 118 -16.39 11.22 21.63
CA SER A 118 -17.30 10.38 20.83
C SER A 118 -18.02 11.15 19.71
N SER A 119 -17.38 12.20 19.20
CA SER A 119 -17.94 13.08 18.18
C SER A 119 -17.87 12.43 16.81
N SER A 120 -18.94 12.58 16.02
CA SER A 120 -18.92 12.18 14.61
C SER A 120 -18.08 13.16 13.79
N ALA A 121 -17.36 12.62 12.80
CA ALA A 121 -16.53 13.43 11.92
C ALA A 121 -17.40 14.24 10.94
N ASN A 122 -17.13 15.53 10.80
CA ASN A 122 -17.75 16.34 9.75
C ASN A 122 -17.26 15.85 8.37
N PRO A 123 -18.16 15.44 7.45
CA PRO A 123 -17.75 14.88 6.16
C PRO A 123 -16.96 15.86 5.28
N THR A 124 -17.39 17.11 5.23
CA THR A 124 -16.74 18.16 4.42
C THR A 124 -15.34 18.45 4.96
N TRP A 125 -15.21 18.60 6.27
CA TRP A 125 -13.90 18.77 6.91
C TRP A 125 -12.98 17.58 6.64
N THR A 126 -13.50 16.35 6.75
CA THR A 126 -12.72 15.13 6.53
C THR A 126 -12.21 15.04 5.09
N CYS A 127 -13.07 15.31 4.11
CA CYS A 127 -12.68 15.35 2.70
C CYS A 127 -11.60 16.41 2.44
N CYS A 128 -11.82 17.66 2.89
CA CYS A 128 -10.82 18.72 2.76
C CYS A 128 -9.50 18.36 3.43
N PHE A 129 -9.55 17.78 4.63
CA PHE A 129 -8.39 17.35 5.38
C PHE A 129 -7.58 16.30 4.61
N ASP A 130 -8.24 15.25 4.13
CA ASP A 130 -7.60 14.13 3.45
C ASP A 130 -6.96 14.56 2.13
N VAL A 131 -7.65 15.40 1.37
CA VAL A 131 -7.17 15.95 0.09
C VAL A 131 -5.95 16.85 0.32
N VAL A 132 -6.03 17.78 1.28
CA VAL A 132 -4.89 18.66 1.61
C VAL A 132 -3.70 17.84 2.10
N LEU A 133 -3.93 16.80 2.90
CA LEU A 133 -2.86 15.92 3.37
C LEU A 133 -2.16 15.20 2.21
N GLY A 134 -2.94 14.62 1.27
CA GLY A 134 -2.40 13.96 0.09
C GLY A 134 -1.66 14.92 -0.85
N LEU A 135 -2.16 16.14 -1.03
CA LEU A 135 -1.49 17.20 -1.79
C LEU A 135 -0.17 17.61 -1.15
N LEU A 136 -0.14 17.83 0.17
CA LEU A 136 1.08 18.17 0.90
C LEU A 136 2.10 17.03 0.84
N GLY A 137 1.67 15.77 0.98
CA GLY A 137 2.55 14.60 0.88
C GLY A 137 3.16 14.43 -0.52
N THR A 138 2.35 14.68 -1.56
CA THR A 138 2.81 14.67 -2.96
C THR A 138 3.79 15.82 -3.23
N ALA A 139 3.44 17.05 -2.82
CA ALA A 139 4.30 18.22 -2.99
C ALA A 139 5.63 18.07 -2.23
N LEU A 140 5.60 17.50 -1.02
CA LEU A 140 6.80 17.25 -0.23
C LEU A 140 7.75 16.26 -0.93
N SER A 141 7.21 15.20 -1.51
CA SER A 141 7.99 14.21 -2.26
C SER A 141 8.54 14.80 -3.58
N ALA A 142 7.71 15.56 -4.30
CA ALA A 142 8.11 16.22 -5.54
C ALA A 142 9.21 17.27 -5.31
N THR A 143 9.04 18.11 -4.29
CA THR A 143 10.05 19.12 -3.93
C THR A 143 11.35 18.48 -3.46
N ALA A 144 11.33 17.28 -2.87
CA ALA A 144 12.55 16.53 -2.57
C ALA A 144 13.32 16.21 -3.86
N ALA A 145 12.64 15.65 -4.87
CA ALA A 145 13.26 15.32 -6.15
C ALA A 145 13.83 16.56 -6.86
N LEU A 146 13.11 17.69 -6.82
CA LEU A 146 13.54 18.95 -7.43
C LEU A 146 14.73 19.59 -6.72
N ASP A 147 14.61 19.80 -5.40
CA ASP A 147 15.60 20.52 -4.60
C ASP A 147 16.89 19.70 -4.43
N PHE A 148 16.80 18.35 -4.41
CA PHE A 148 17.95 17.44 -4.27
C PHE A 148 18.31 16.74 -5.57
N SER A 149 18.03 17.37 -6.71
CA SER A 149 18.36 16.85 -8.05
C SER A 149 19.86 16.56 -8.27
N ALA A 150 20.75 17.07 -7.42
CA ALA A 150 22.16 16.67 -7.37
C ALA A 150 22.34 15.14 -7.15
N HIS A 151 21.34 14.45 -6.57
CA HIS A 151 21.34 13.00 -6.40
C HIS A 151 21.01 12.23 -7.69
N LYS A 152 20.87 12.89 -8.85
CA LYS A 152 20.73 12.23 -10.16
C LYS A 152 21.87 11.28 -10.50
N HIS A 153 23.07 11.55 -9.98
CA HIS A 153 24.25 10.71 -10.20
C HIS A 153 24.50 9.69 -9.07
N ALA A 154 23.78 9.81 -7.95
CA ALA A 154 23.87 8.82 -6.89
C ALA A 154 23.15 7.54 -7.33
N ARG A 155 23.86 6.40 -7.29
CA ARG A 155 23.30 5.08 -7.59
C ARG A 155 23.43 4.20 -6.36
N ASN A 156 22.31 3.61 -5.94
CA ASN A 156 22.30 2.49 -5.01
C ASN A 156 22.17 1.19 -5.81
N ASN A 157 22.76 0.10 -5.30
CA ASN A 157 22.67 -1.22 -5.95
C ASN A 157 21.30 -1.90 -5.76
N GLY A 158 20.37 -1.29 -5.03
CA GLY A 158 19.01 -1.77 -4.82
C GLY A 158 18.09 -0.68 -4.25
N SER A 159 16.81 -1.00 -4.06
CA SER A 159 15.80 -0.04 -3.59
C SER A 159 15.75 0.09 -2.07
N GLY A 160 15.96 1.29 -1.56
CA GLY A 160 15.81 1.61 -0.15
C GLY A 160 17.13 1.84 0.55
N THR A 161 16.96 2.35 1.76
CA THR A 161 17.96 3.23 2.37
C THR A 161 18.12 2.93 3.85
N LEU A 162 17.81 1.68 4.23
CA LEU A 162 17.98 1.14 5.57
C LEU A 162 19.44 0.85 5.92
N GLU A 163 20.38 1.10 5.01
CA GLU A 163 21.81 1.06 5.28
C GLU A 163 22.34 2.46 5.54
N ALA A 164 23.22 2.61 6.54
CA ALA A 164 23.81 3.89 6.88
C ALA A 164 24.58 4.53 5.70
N LYS A 165 25.05 3.72 4.73
CA LYS A 165 25.78 4.18 3.53
C LYS A 165 24.86 4.49 2.35
N ALA A 166 23.66 3.92 2.27
CA ALA A 166 22.71 4.18 1.19
C ALA A 166 22.12 5.59 1.29
N THR A 167 22.06 6.31 0.16
CA THR A 167 21.49 7.67 0.10
C THR A 167 20.24 7.63 -0.77
N VAL A 168 19.18 8.34 -0.38
CA VAL A 168 17.96 8.41 -1.19
C VAL A 168 18.30 8.99 -2.57
N THR A 169 18.09 8.20 -3.60
CA THR A 169 18.40 8.55 -5.00
C THR A 169 17.29 9.40 -5.60
N TYR A 170 17.61 10.12 -6.69
CA TYR A 170 16.60 10.89 -7.42
C TYR A 170 15.46 10.00 -7.95
N SER A 171 15.77 8.80 -8.45
CA SER A 171 14.75 7.86 -8.94
C SER A 171 13.80 7.39 -7.83
N GLU A 172 14.31 7.14 -6.62
CA GLU A 172 13.48 6.78 -5.46
C GLU A 172 12.54 7.94 -5.06
N MET A 173 13.00 9.19 -5.08
CA MET A 173 12.15 10.35 -4.76
C MET A 173 11.03 10.54 -5.80
N VAL A 174 11.34 10.36 -7.08
CA VAL A 174 10.34 10.45 -8.17
C VAL A 174 9.34 9.30 -8.09
N GLU A 175 9.79 8.08 -7.80
CA GLU A 175 8.89 6.94 -7.59
C GLU A 175 7.95 7.16 -6.38
N HIS A 176 8.46 7.69 -5.26
CA HIS A 176 7.61 8.02 -4.10
C HIS A 176 6.58 9.10 -4.42
N THR A 177 6.94 10.09 -5.25
CA THR A 177 6.00 11.11 -5.70
C THR A 177 4.82 10.48 -6.45
N PHE A 178 5.07 9.50 -7.31
CA PHE A 178 4.03 8.76 -8.01
C PHE A 178 3.10 8.01 -7.04
N TYR A 179 3.65 7.29 -6.05
CA TYR A 179 2.81 6.57 -5.10
C TYR A 179 2.01 7.49 -4.17
N GLN A 180 2.54 8.67 -3.82
CA GLN A 180 1.76 9.66 -3.08
C GLN A 180 0.61 10.24 -3.92
N ALA A 181 0.86 10.49 -5.21
CA ALA A 181 -0.20 10.89 -6.12
C ALA A 181 -1.28 9.80 -6.27
N LEU A 182 -0.88 8.51 -6.30
CA LEU A 182 -1.82 7.39 -6.27
C LEU A 182 -2.70 7.38 -5.01
N ASN A 183 -2.10 7.62 -3.84
CA ASN A 183 -2.86 7.70 -2.59
C ASN A 183 -3.88 8.85 -2.64
N LEU A 184 -3.48 10.02 -3.15
CA LEU A 184 -4.39 11.16 -3.34
C LEU A 184 -5.55 10.83 -4.28
N VAL A 185 -5.27 10.20 -5.42
CA VAL A 185 -6.32 9.76 -6.35
C VAL A 185 -7.24 8.71 -5.71
N GLN A 186 -6.69 7.82 -4.89
CA GLN A 186 -7.48 6.84 -4.14
C GLN A 186 -8.42 7.51 -3.13
N VAL A 187 -7.95 8.47 -2.32
CA VAL A 187 -8.81 9.10 -1.33
C VAL A 187 -9.92 9.93 -1.98
N LEU A 188 -9.64 10.57 -3.12
CA LEU A 188 -10.67 11.24 -3.93
C LEU A 188 -11.73 10.25 -4.44
N PHE A 189 -11.31 9.07 -4.90
CA PHE A 189 -12.22 7.99 -5.28
C PHE A 189 -13.12 7.57 -4.11
N LEU A 190 -12.54 7.38 -2.92
CA LEU A 190 -13.29 6.94 -1.74
C LEU A 190 -14.30 8.00 -1.26
N HIS A 191 -13.97 9.29 -1.34
CA HIS A 191 -14.90 10.39 -1.04
C HIS A 191 -15.97 10.57 -2.13
N ALA A 192 -15.67 10.24 -3.39
CA ALA A 192 -16.65 10.31 -4.48
C ALA A 192 -17.64 9.14 -4.49
N LEU A 193 -17.25 7.99 -3.95
CA LEU A 193 -18.02 6.75 -4.04
C LEU A 193 -19.43 6.82 -3.43
N PRO A 194 -19.67 7.46 -2.26
CA PRO A 194 -21.02 7.59 -1.68
C PRO A 194 -22.00 8.36 -2.58
N TYR A 195 -21.51 9.20 -3.49
CA TYR A 195 -22.32 9.96 -4.43
C TYR A 195 -22.67 9.19 -5.71
N ALA A 196 -22.04 8.03 -5.94
CA ALA A 196 -22.29 7.19 -7.10
C ALA A 196 -23.44 6.19 -6.85
N GLN A 197 -24.64 6.57 -7.28
CA GLN A 197 -25.89 5.84 -7.03
C GLN A 197 -25.99 4.52 -7.81
N SER A 198 -25.36 4.44 -8.98
CA SER A 198 -25.41 3.25 -9.85
C SER A 198 -24.10 2.47 -9.84
N LEU A 199 -24.17 1.17 -10.14
CA LEU A 199 -22.98 0.34 -10.37
C LEU A 199 -22.12 0.92 -11.51
N ALA A 200 -22.74 1.39 -12.59
CA ALA A 200 -22.03 1.98 -13.72
C ALA A 200 -21.18 3.20 -13.30
N GLN A 201 -21.74 4.14 -12.53
CA GLN A 201 -21.00 5.28 -12.00
C GLN A 201 -19.83 4.84 -11.12
N ARG A 202 -20.03 3.84 -10.26
CA ARG A 202 -18.96 3.29 -9.41
C ARG A 202 -17.84 2.62 -10.22
N LEU A 203 -18.18 1.93 -11.31
CA LEU A 203 -17.20 1.36 -12.24
C LEU A 203 -16.46 2.44 -13.03
N VAL A 204 -17.10 3.54 -13.40
CA VAL A 204 -16.42 4.71 -14.00
C VAL A 204 -15.41 5.29 -13.00
N LEU A 205 -15.81 5.48 -11.74
CA LEU A 205 -14.89 5.92 -10.68
C LEU A 205 -13.72 4.94 -10.49
N LEU A 206 -13.98 3.62 -10.59
CA LEU A 206 -12.93 2.59 -10.54
C LEU A 206 -11.95 2.70 -11.72
N VAL A 207 -12.43 3.02 -12.92
CA VAL A 207 -11.56 3.28 -14.07
C VAL A 207 -10.68 4.48 -13.78
N LEU A 208 -11.28 5.60 -13.35
CA LEU A 208 -10.57 6.85 -13.06
C LEU A 208 -9.48 6.68 -11.99
N VAL A 209 -9.77 5.99 -10.88
CA VAL A 209 -8.77 5.74 -9.82
C VAL A 209 -7.63 4.83 -10.29
N THR A 210 -7.86 4.04 -11.34
CA THR A 210 -6.87 3.11 -11.91
C THR A 210 -6.04 3.76 -13.02
N LEU A 211 -6.50 4.86 -13.63
CA LEU A 211 -5.82 5.53 -14.76
C LEU A 211 -4.35 5.93 -14.51
N PRO A 212 -3.92 6.36 -13.31
CA PRO A 212 -2.52 6.72 -13.11
C PRO A 212 -1.54 5.57 -13.40
N TRP A 213 -2.00 4.31 -13.35
CA TRP A 213 -1.18 3.15 -13.73
C TRP A 213 -0.83 3.10 -15.22
N VAL A 214 -1.60 3.77 -16.10
CA VAL A 214 -1.28 3.86 -17.55
C VAL A 214 0.08 4.53 -17.76
N VAL A 215 0.39 5.54 -16.94
CA VAL A 215 1.66 6.28 -17.03
C VAL A 215 2.74 5.72 -16.11
N ARG A 216 2.51 4.58 -15.42
CA ARG A 216 3.49 3.99 -14.49
C ARG A 216 4.83 3.73 -15.16
N SER A 217 4.84 3.34 -16.44
CA SER A 217 6.06 3.07 -17.21
C SER A 217 6.94 4.31 -17.40
N SER A 218 6.39 5.52 -17.30
CA SER A 218 7.13 6.78 -17.37
C SER A 218 7.87 7.11 -16.08
N PHE A 219 7.59 6.40 -14.98
CA PHE A 219 8.23 6.60 -13.69
C PHE A 219 9.29 5.51 -13.44
N PRO A 220 10.39 5.83 -12.75
CA PRO A 220 11.39 4.84 -12.38
C PRO A 220 10.78 3.69 -11.57
N VAL A 221 11.33 2.48 -11.72
CA VAL A 221 10.95 1.29 -10.97
C VAL A 221 12.19 0.81 -10.23
N ASN A 222 12.25 1.03 -8.92
CA ASN A 222 13.34 0.52 -8.10
C ASN A 222 12.92 -0.83 -7.50
N SER A 223 13.66 -1.91 -7.79
CA SER A 223 13.26 -3.25 -7.34
C SER A 223 13.84 -3.61 -5.97
N PHE A 224 12.95 -4.00 -5.05
CA PHE A 224 13.34 -4.58 -3.76
C PHE A 224 14.14 -5.87 -3.89
N SER A 225 14.02 -6.61 -5.00
CA SER A 225 14.80 -7.83 -5.20
C SER A 225 16.29 -7.59 -5.33
N ASP A 226 16.67 -6.39 -5.73
CA ASP A 226 18.05 -6.07 -6.08
C ASP A 226 18.90 -5.88 -4.83
N ASN A 227 18.26 -5.49 -3.70
CA ASN A 227 18.87 -5.49 -2.38
C ASN A 227 19.46 -6.86 -2.00
N TYR A 228 18.79 -7.95 -2.35
CA TYR A 228 19.26 -9.31 -2.04
C TYR A 228 20.41 -9.76 -2.95
N ARG A 229 20.52 -9.16 -4.15
CA ARG A 229 21.60 -9.48 -5.10
C ARG A 229 22.86 -8.71 -4.73
N ALA A 230 22.71 -7.44 -4.34
CA ALA A 230 23.80 -6.62 -3.83
C ALA A 230 24.43 -7.22 -2.56
N GLU A 231 23.60 -7.79 -1.67
CA GLU A 231 24.05 -8.50 -0.46
C GLU A 231 24.98 -9.68 -0.77
N LYS A 232 24.77 -10.38 -1.89
CA LYS A 232 25.62 -11.51 -2.34
C LYS A 232 26.90 -11.08 -3.06
N ALA A 233 27.01 -9.83 -3.53
CA ALA A 233 28.02 -9.41 -4.50
C ALA A 233 29.31 -8.80 -3.92
N GLY A 234 29.52 -8.78 -2.59
CA GLY A 234 30.85 -8.42 -2.06
C GLY A 234 30.95 -7.74 -0.69
N ALA A 235 29.95 -7.83 0.19
CA ALA A 235 30.06 -7.21 1.52
C ALA A 235 30.96 -8.03 2.47
N LYS A 236 32.28 -7.77 2.45
CA LYS A 236 33.21 -8.07 3.56
C LYS A 236 33.03 -7.03 4.68
N VAL A 237 32.15 -7.26 5.68
CA VAL A 237 32.09 -6.47 6.94
C VAL A 237 31.53 -7.32 8.11
N ASP A 238 32.09 -7.10 9.30
CA ASP A 238 32.15 -7.94 10.51
C ASP A 238 30.89 -8.21 11.36
N ASP A 239 29.70 -7.70 11.02
CA ASP A 239 28.51 -7.91 11.88
C ASP A 239 27.38 -8.66 11.16
N SER A 240 27.28 -9.97 11.43
CA SER A 240 26.30 -10.87 10.83
C SER A 240 24.87 -10.61 11.33
N ARG A 241 24.69 -10.16 12.59
CA ARG A 241 23.36 -9.96 13.19
C ARG A 241 22.65 -8.73 12.65
N ALA A 242 23.37 -7.61 12.56
CA ALA A 242 22.82 -6.37 11.99
C ALA A 242 22.37 -6.58 10.53
N ARG A 243 23.15 -7.35 9.75
CA ARG A 243 22.78 -7.73 8.37
C ARG A 243 21.51 -8.58 8.31
N THR A 244 21.42 -9.60 9.15
CA THR A 244 20.23 -10.47 9.22
C THR A 244 18.96 -9.66 9.56
N PHE A 245 19.07 -8.73 10.51
CA PHE A 245 17.94 -7.87 10.89
C PHE A 245 17.52 -6.90 9.78
N ILE A 246 18.47 -6.24 9.11
CA ILE A 246 18.18 -5.35 7.97
C ILE A 246 17.55 -6.13 6.80
N GLY A 247 18.09 -7.30 6.47
CA GLY A 247 17.54 -8.18 5.44
C GLY A 247 16.11 -8.63 5.77
N MET A 248 15.84 -8.95 7.04
CA MET A 248 14.49 -9.26 7.52
C MET A 248 13.54 -8.07 7.32
N ILE A 249 13.93 -6.85 7.72
CA ILE A 249 13.11 -5.65 7.53
C ILE A 249 12.82 -5.42 6.04
N TYR A 250 13.81 -5.57 5.15
CA TYR A 250 13.56 -5.44 3.70
C TYR A 250 12.53 -6.44 3.18
N ARG A 251 12.55 -7.68 3.67
CA ARG A 251 11.51 -8.68 3.32
C ARG A 251 10.14 -8.26 3.83
N ILE A 252 10.06 -7.80 5.09
CA ILE A 252 8.81 -7.30 5.68
C ILE A 252 8.26 -6.14 4.84
N LYS A 253 9.09 -5.14 4.53
CA LYS A 253 8.70 -4.00 3.68
C LYS A 253 8.22 -4.43 2.30
N LYS A 254 8.89 -5.39 1.67
CA LYS A 254 8.47 -5.92 0.37
C LYS A 254 7.08 -6.56 0.46
N TYR A 255 6.82 -7.39 1.48
CA TYR A 255 5.50 -8.00 1.67
C TYR A 255 4.44 -6.97 2.05
N GLN A 256 4.78 -5.96 2.85
CA GLN A 256 3.89 -4.83 3.14
C GLN A 256 3.53 -4.07 1.87
N TYR A 257 4.49 -3.85 0.96
CA TYR A 257 4.23 -3.21 -0.33
C TYR A 257 3.27 -4.05 -1.19
N ILE A 258 3.52 -5.36 -1.33
CA ILE A 258 2.65 -6.29 -2.08
C ILE A 258 1.24 -6.28 -1.47
N PHE A 259 1.17 -6.38 -0.15
CA PHE A 259 -0.08 -6.37 0.60
C PHE A 259 -0.84 -5.07 0.37
N TYR A 260 -0.18 -3.93 0.53
CA TYR A 260 -0.75 -2.61 0.29
C TYR A 260 -1.31 -2.49 -1.13
N LYS A 261 -0.51 -2.82 -2.15
CA LYS A 261 -0.91 -2.73 -3.56
C LYS A 261 -2.13 -3.60 -3.88
N HIS A 262 -2.17 -4.84 -3.41
CA HIS A 262 -3.21 -5.79 -3.84
C HIS A 262 -4.44 -5.83 -2.94
N PHE A 263 -4.28 -5.62 -1.63
CA PHE A 263 -5.41 -5.63 -0.68
C PHE A 263 -5.97 -4.22 -0.48
N LEU A 264 -5.13 -3.26 -0.14
CA LEU A 264 -5.58 -1.94 0.31
C LEU A 264 -5.73 -0.93 -0.83
N LEU A 265 -5.15 -1.20 -2.00
CA LEU A 265 -5.33 -0.38 -3.20
C LEU A 265 -6.26 -1.07 -4.20
N HIS A 266 -5.78 -2.05 -4.97
CA HIS A 266 -6.61 -2.69 -6.00
C HIS A 266 -7.80 -3.45 -5.42
N GLY A 267 -7.57 -4.30 -4.41
CA GLY A 267 -8.61 -5.11 -3.78
C GLY A 267 -9.72 -4.26 -3.16
N LEU A 268 -9.34 -3.26 -2.37
CA LEU A 268 -10.26 -2.30 -1.76
C LEU A 268 -11.06 -1.54 -2.81
N ASN A 269 -10.40 -0.94 -3.81
CA ASN A 269 -11.08 -0.13 -4.82
C ASN A 269 -12.12 -0.95 -5.60
N ILE A 270 -11.77 -2.17 -6.02
CA ILE A 270 -12.71 -3.05 -6.74
C ILE A 270 -13.85 -3.49 -5.80
N SER A 271 -13.53 -3.92 -4.57
CA SER A 271 -14.53 -4.40 -3.61
C SER A 271 -15.59 -3.34 -3.33
N LEU A 272 -15.15 -2.10 -3.10
CA LEU A 272 -16.02 -0.96 -2.84
C LEU A 272 -16.77 -0.52 -4.10
N ALA A 273 -16.14 -0.52 -5.28
CA ALA A 273 -16.84 -0.19 -6.52
C ALA A 273 -18.00 -1.15 -6.81
N ILE A 274 -17.82 -2.45 -6.56
CA ILE A 274 -18.82 -3.48 -6.84
C ILE A 274 -19.91 -3.52 -5.77
N ARG A 275 -19.52 -3.62 -4.48
CA ARG A 275 -20.48 -3.70 -3.37
C ARG A 275 -21.23 -2.38 -3.21
N GLY A 276 -20.53 -1.27 -3.44
CA GLY A 276 -21.01 0.07 -3.13
C GLY A 276 -21.09 0.26 -1.63
N ASP A 277 -21.60 1.41 -1.23
CA ASP A 277 -21.93 1.69 0.17
C ASP A 277 -23.30 1.10 0.55
N ALA A 278 -23.63 -0.06 -0.03
CA ALA A 278 -24.92 -0.71 0.08
C ALA A 278 -25.08 -1.33 1.49
N GLY A 279 -25.46 -0.48 2.44
CA GLY A 279 -25.75 -0.90 3.81
C GLY A 279 -26.26 0.18 4.77
N GLY A 280 -26.34 1.46 4.39
CA GLY A 280 -26.70 2.52 5.33
C GLY A 280 -25.69 2.70 6.48
N GLU A 281 -24.53 2.03 6.38
CA GLU A 281 -23.40 2.21 7.27
C GLU A 281 -22.68 3.52 6.89
N MET A 282 -22.02 4.14 7.87
CA MET A 282 -21.24 5.34 7.67
C MET A 282 -20.15 5.08 6.60
N PRO A 283 -19.97 5.98 5.61
CA PRO A 283 -18.94 5.84 4.58
C PRO A 283 -17.57 5.51 5.18
N LEU A 284 -16.84 4.59 4.55
CA LEU A 284 -15.53 4.12 5.05
C LEU A 284 -14.60 5.28 5.42
N VAL A 285 -14.58 6.35 4.61
CA VAL A 285 -13.72 7.52 4.80
C VAL A 285 -13.99 8.29 6.10
N LEU A 286 -15.20 8.19 6.65
CA LEU A 286 -15.57 8.82 7.91
C LEU A 286 -15.30 7.91 9.12
N SER A 287 -15.02 6.64 8.89
CA SER A 287 -14.71 5.70 9.97
C SER A 287 -13.39 6.07 10.67
N PRO A 288 -13.34 6.05 12.02
CA PRO A 288 -12.10 6.31 12.75
C PRO A 288 -10.95 5.40 12.32
N GLY A 289 -11.27 4.15 11.95
CA GLY A 289 -10.30 3.21 11.43
C GLY A 289 -9.64 3.64 10.14
N PHE A 290 -10.43 4.08 9.16
CA PHE A 290 -9.88 4.60 7.92
C PHE A 290 -9.08 5.87 8.14
N ARG A 291 -9.54 6.79 9.00
CA ARG A 291 -8.83 8.06 9.27
C ARG A 291 -7.45 7.82 9.88
N LEU A 292 -7.34 6.92 10.86
CA LEU A 292 -6.05 6.50 11.42
C LEU A 292 -5.17 5.79 10.39
N TYR A 293 -5.76 4.95 9.55
CA TYR A 293 -5.05 4.29 8.46
C TYR A 293 -4.49 5.32 7.48
N TRP A 294 -5.30 6.29 7.05
CA TRP A 294 -4.92 7.34 6.12
C TRP A 294 -3.78 8.21 6.66
N LEU A 295 -3.86 8.64 7.93
CA LEU A 295 -2.79 9.37 8.60
C LEU A 295 -1.50 8.53 8.68
N SER A 296 -1.61 7.27 9.10
CA SER A 296 -0.46 6.37 9.27
C SER A 296 0.20 6.05 7.93
N LEU A 297 -0.59 5.82 6.89
CA LEU A 297 -0.15 5.56 5.53
C LEU A 297 0.65 6.76 4.98
N ASN A 298 0.07 7.95 5.04
CA ASN A 298 0.73 9.17 4.58
C ASN A 298 2.03 9.39 5.37
N THR A 299 2.00 9.20 6.68
CA THR A 299 3.18 9.28 7.56
C THR A 299 4.26 8.29 7.11
N ALA A 300 3.91 7.01 6.86
CA ALA A 300 4.84 5.98 6.42
C ALA A 300 5.55 6.32 5.10
N TYR A 301 4.80 6.82 4.11
CA TYR A 301 5.36 7.15 2.80
C TYR A 301 6.33 8.34 2.82
N VAL A 302 6.13 9.30 3.72
CA VAL A 302 6.97 10.51 3.81
C VAL A 302 8.14 10.33 4.76
N MET A 303 7.90 9.74 5.93
CA MET A 303 8.82 9.87 7.06
C MET A 303 10.05 8.98 6.93
N GLU A 304 10.01 7.91 6.15
CA GLU A 304 11.18 7.06 5.92
C GLU A 304 12.38 7.86 5.40
N PHE A 305 12.18 8.71 4.38
CA PHE A 305 13.24 9.54 3.81
C PHE A 305 13.69 10.66 4.74
N PHE A 306 12.76 11.21 5.53
CA PHE A 306 13.10 12.20 6.53
C PHE A 306 14.02 11.61 7.61
N LEU A 307 13.65 10.45 8.18
CA LEU A 307 14.43 9.79 9.21
C LEU A 307 15.83 9.42 8.72
N GLN A 308 15.97 8.99 7.46
CA GLN A 308 17.29 8.74 6.87
C GLN A 308 18.10 10.00 6.65
N THR A 309 17.46 11.11 6.31
CA THR A 309 18.15 12.40 6.24
C THR A 309 18.73 12.78 7.59
N LEU A 310 18.01 12.51 8.69
CA LEU A 310 18.53 12.72 10.04
C LEU A 310 19.74 11.82 10.34
N VAL A 311 19.70 10.55 9.93
CA VAL A 311 20.85 9.66 10.11
C VAL A 311 22.06 10.11 9.29
N LYS A 312 21.86 10.46 8.02
CA LYS A 312 22.92 10.93 7.13
C LYS A 312 23.59 12.22 7.58
N ARG A 313 22.84 13.06 8.27
CA ARG A 313 23.36 14.29 8.87
C ARG A 313 23.89 14.09 10.29
N HIS A 314 23.94 12.85 10.76
CA HIS A 314 24.39 12.49 12.11
C HIS A 314 23.55 13.13 13.24
N PHE A 315 22.29 13.47 12.96
CA PHE A 315 21.33 13.94 13.98
C PHE A 315 20.58 12.78 14.66
N MET A 316 20.61 11.59 14.05
CA MET A 316 19.96 10.39 14.55
C MET A 316 20.86 9.17 14.33
N SER A 317 20.85 8.20 15.24
CA SER A 317 21.55 6.94 15.03
C SER A 317 20.73 6.01 14.12
N GLN A 318 21.41 5.12 13.38
CA GLN A 318 20.74 4.12 12.55
C GLN A 318 19.76 3.25 13.36
N ARG A 319 20.13 2.91 14.60
CA ARG A 319 19.29 2.12 15.51
C ARG A 319 17.98 2.84 15.84
N ALA A 320 18.04 4.13 16.16
CA ALA A 320 16.84 4.92 16.43
C ALA A 320 15.92 5.00 15.21
N MET A 321 16.49 5.21 14.02
CA MET A 321 15.74 5.22 12.75
C MET A 321 15.02 3.90 12.48
N LEU A 322 15.69 2.76 12.70
CA LEU A 322 15.09 1.43 12.53
C LEU A 322 13.95 1.17 13.51
N TRP A 323 14.09 1.62 14.77
CA TRP A 323 13.03 1.55 15.77
C TRP A 323 11.81 2.40 15.38
N LEU A 324 12.03 3.65 15.00
CA LEU A 324 10.94 4.55 14.58
C LEU A 324 10.21 4.02 13.33
N ASN A 325 10.95 3.51 12.35
CA ASN A 325 10.35 2.83 11.19
C ASN A 325 9.54 1.59 11.60
N SER A 326 10.03 0.79 12.55
CA SER A 326 9.33 -0.39 13.03
C SER A 326 8.03 -0.05 13.76
N LEU A 327 8.05 1.00 14.59
CA LEU A 327 6.84 1.54 15.22
C LEU A 327 5.82 1.99 14.18
N LEU A 328 6.26 2.74 13.18
CA LEU A 328 5.38 3.23 12.12
C LEU A 328 4.79 2.09 11.27
N MET A 329 5.59 1.06 10.97
CA MET A 329 5.12 -0.16 10.30
C MET A 329 4.06 -0.89 11.13
N LEU A 330 4.27 -1.00 12.45
CA LEU A 330 3.31 -1.66 13.35
C LEU A 330 2.00 -0.86 13.44
N GLY A 331 2.08 0.45 13.69
CA GLY A 331 0.91 1.31 13.81
C GLY A 331 0.07 1.37 12.52
N SER A 332 0.74 1.51 11.37
CA SER A 332 0.05 1.50 10.07
C SER A 332 -0.60 0.14 9.74
N SER A 333 0.04 -0.97 10.09
CA SER A 333 -0.52 -2.31 9.89
C SER A 333 -1.74 -2.56 10.79
N ALA A 334 -1.69 -2.13 12.05
CA ALA A 334 -2.81 -2.22 12.97
C ALA A 334 -4.00 -1.36 12.51
N ALA A 335 -3.76 -0.14 12.03
CA ALA A 335 -4.80 0.71 11.48
C ALA A 335 -5.44 0.12 10.20
N ALA A 336 -4.63 -0.48 9.34
CA ALA A 336 -5.11 -1.13 8.12
C ALA A 336 -6.06 -2.31 8.39
N ALA A 337 -5.96 -2.96 9.56
CA ALA A 337 -6.77 -4.14 9.88
C ALA A 337 -8.28 -3.89 9.75
N LYS A 338 -8.76 -2.69 10.10
CA LYS A 338 -10.17 -2.33 9.89
C LYS A 338 -10.54 -2.15 8.42
N VAL A 339 -9.68 -1.51 7.64
CA VAL A 339 -9.94 -1.27 6.21
C VAL A 339 -10.07 -2.59 5.46
N LEU A 340 -9.37 -3.64 5.90
CA LEU A 340 -9.45 -4.98 5.32
C LEU A 340 -10.84 -5.63 5.42
N TRP A 341 -11.69 -5.21 6.36
CA TRP A 341 -13.06 -5.71 6.43
C TRP A 341 -13.90 -5.31 5.22
N CYS A 342 -13.50 -4.24 4.54
CA CYS A 342 -14.14 -3.78 3.31
C CYS A 342 -13.56 -4.47 2.06
N VAL A 343 -12.51 -5.27 2.20
CA VAL A 343 -11.82 -5.93 1.09
C VAL A 343 -12.33 -7.35 0.96
N GLN A 344 -12.81 -7.71 -0.24
CA GLN A 344 -13.16 -9.09 -0.55
C GLN A 344 -11.87 -9.89 -0.79
N PRO A 345 -11.57 -10.94 0.01
CA PRO A 345 -10.31 -11.65 -0.09
C PRO A 345 -10.07 -12.28 -1.46
N VAL A 346 -11.12 -12.78 -2.10
CA VAL A 346 -11.07 -13.38 -3.44
C VAL A 346 -10.55 -12.35 -4.47
N ILE A 347 -11.05 -11.11 -4.43
CA ILE A 347 -10.63 -10.03 -5.33
C ILE A 347 -9.16 -9.68 -5.09
N ALA A 348 -8.75 -9.52 -3.83
CA ALA A 348 -7.37 -9.18 -3.48
C ALA A 348 -6.38 -10.28 -3.89
N VAL A 349 -6.69 -11.55 -3.59
CA VAL A 349 -5.84 -12.69 -3.99
C VAL A 349 -5.78 -12.84 -5.50
N THR A 350 -6.89 -12.65 -6.21
CA THR A 350 -6.89 -12.65 -7.69
C THR A 350 -6.02 -11.52 -8.24
N SER A 351 -6.05 -10.34 -7.60
CA SER A 351 -5.16 -9.22 -7.94
C SER A 351 -3.69 -9.57 -7.75
N VAL A 352 -3.33 -10.25 -6.66
CA VAL A 352 -1.96 -10.76 -6.47
C VAL A 352 -1.61 -11.71 -7.61
N VAL A 353 -2.37 -12.79 -7.82
CA VAL A 353 -2.06 -13.82 -8.80
C VAL A 353 -1.92 -13.23 -10.21
N LEU A 354 -2.89 -12.44 -10.67
CA LEU A 354 -2.86 -11.86 -12.01
C LEU A 354 -1.71 -10.87 -12.21
N ASN A 355 -1.38 -10.04 -11.23
CA ASN A 355 -0.26 -9.10 -11.39
C ASN A 355 1.12 -9.77 -11.26
N PHE A 356 1.21 -10.94 -10.62
CA PHE A 356 2.42 -11.74 -10.63
C PHE A 356 2.60 -12.50 -11.95
N LEU A 357 1.51 -13.00 -12.55
CA LEU A 357 1.51 -13.69 -13.85
C LEU A 357 1.66 -12.72 -15.03
N HIS A 358 0.95 -11.60 -14.99
CA HIS A 358 0.92 -10.56 -16.03
C HIS A 358 1.37 -9.22 -15.44
N ARG A 359 2.69 -9.09 -15.22
CA ARG A 359 3.31 -7.85 -14.74
C ARG A 359 3.10 -6.72 -15.75
N HIS A 360 3.09 -5.47 -15.26
CA HIS A 360 2.91 -4.24 -16.07
C HIS A 360 1.53 -4.09 -16.74
N HIS A 361 0.56 -4.91 -16.34
CA HIS A 361 -0.80 -4.89 -16.87
C HIS A 361 -1.81 -4.50 -15.79
N GLU A 362 -1.42 -3.64 -14.84
CA GLU A 362 -2.22 -3.25 -13.68
C GLU A 362 -3.65 -2.83 -14.06
N VAL A 363 -3.78 -1.95 -15.06
CA VAL A 363 -5.09 -1.46 -15.53
C VAL A 363 -5.95 -2.62 -16.06
N LYS A 364 -5.38 -3.45 -16.96
CA LYS A 364 -6.11 -4.58 -17.56
C LYS A 364 -6.50 -5.60 -16.50
N ASN A 365 -5.60 -5.89 -15.56
CA ASN A 365 -5.84 -6.83 -14.46
C ASN A 365 -6.96 -6.31 -13.55
N THR A 366 -6.89 -5.05 -13.10
CA THR A 366 -7.92 -4.45 -12.23
C THR A 366 -9.30 -4.44 -12.88
N LEU A 367 -9.40 -3.99 -14.14
CA LEU A 367 -10.67 -3.95 -14.86
C LEU A 367 -11.19 -5.35 -15.21
N GLY A 368 -10.30 -6.28 -15.57
CA GLY A 368 -10.64 -7.67 -15.84
C GLY A 368 -11.20 -8.39 -14.60
N ILE A 369 -10.60 -8.17 -13.43
CA ILE A 369 -11.11 -8.70 -12.15
C ILE A 369 -12.49 -8.12 -11.87
N ALA A 370 -12.66 -6.80 -11.99
CA ALA A 370 -13.93 -6.15 -11.74
C ALA A 370 -15.04 -6.68 -12.66
N GLY A 371 -14.77 -6.74 -13.97
CA GLY A 371 -15.71 -7.26 -14.98
C GLY A 371 -16.05 -8.72 -14.75
N GLY A 372 -15.05 -9.57 -14.47
CA GLY A 372 -15.25 -10.99 -14.16
C GLY A 372 -16.12 -11.19 -12.92
N TYR A 373 -15.90 -10.41 -11.87
CA TYR A 373 -16.68 -10.50 -10.63
C TYR A 373 -18.13 -10.00 -10.83
N CYS A 374 -18.32 -8.90 -11.58
CA CYS A 374 -19.66 -8.42 -11.95
C CYS A 374 -20.43 -9.48 -12.77
N LEU A 375 -19.78 -10.17 -13.70
CA LEU A 375 -20.38 -11.25 -14.47
C LEU A 375 -20.82 -12.42 -13.57
N VAL A 376 -19.97 -12.83 -12.62
CA VAL A 376 -20.33 -13.89 -11.65
C VAL A 376 -21.55 -13.48 -10.83
N LEU A 377 -21.58 -12.26 -10.29
CA LEU A 377 -22.74 -11.77 -9.54
C LEU A 377 -24.03 -11.76 -10.37
N TRP A 378 -23.93 -11.35 -11.63
CA TRP A 378 -25.06 -11.35 -12.57
C TRP A 378 -25.55 -12.77 -12.88
N LEU A 379 -24.64 -13.74 -13.08
CA LEU A 379 -25.00 -15.13 -13.31
C LEU A 379 -25.67 -15.78 -12.09
N VAL A 380 -25.18 -15.45 -10.88
CA VAL A 380 -25.76 -15.96 -9.63
C VAL A 380 -27.15 -15.37 -9.38
N SER A 381 -27.36 -14.08 -9.65
CA SER A 381 -28.68 -13.45 -9.45
C SER A 381 -29.77 -13.94 -10.41
N LYS A 382 -29.37 -14.55 -11.53
CA LYS A 382 -30.28 -15.10 -12.54
C LYS A 382 -30.71 -16.55 -12.28
N ARG A 383 -30.13 -17.25 -11.29
CA ARG A 383 -30.58 -18.61 -10.96
C ARG A 383 -31.94 -18.54 -10.25
N PRO A 384 -33.01 -19.15 -10.80
CA PRO A 384 -34.26 -19.31 -10.06
C PRO A 384 -33.98 -20.17 -8.82
N GLY A 385 -34.44 -19.69 -7.67
CA GLY A 385 -34.28 -20.33 -6.36
C GLY A 385 -35.10 -21.60 -6.20
#